data_AF-A0A8S0Q0T4-F1
#
_entry.id   AF-A0A8S0Q0T4-F1
#
_cell.length_a   1.000
_cell.length_b   1.000
_cell.length_c   1.000
_cell.angle_alpha   90.00
_cell.angle_beta   90.00
_cell.angle_gamma   90.00
#
_symmetry.space_group_name_H-M   'P 1'
#
loop_
_entity.id
_entity.type
_entity.pdbx_description
1 polymer ?
#
loop_
_entity_poly.entity_id
_entity_poly.type
_entity_poly.pdbx_seq_one_letter_code
_entity_poly.pdbx_strand_id
1 'polypeptide(L)'
;MESSVNRFIDVRDVARAHILALENPSASGRYCLVGTLLSTSEIFKIIRKLYPHYNYPEIIAEKLNNQYPNQVSQEKAKSLGIRFTPFEVSLKDTIESLKEKNFLSF
;
A
#
# COMPACT_ATOMS: atom_id res chain seq x y z
N MET A 1 -6.42 -22.13 2.30
CA MET A 1 -6.79 -20.79 1.82
C MET A 1 -5.58 -20.25 1.08
N GLU A 2 -5.78 -19.80 -0.15
CA GLU A 2 -4.70 -19.25 -0.97
C GLU A 2 -4.10 -18.05 -0.24
N SER A 3 -2.77 -18.01 -0.07
CA SER A 3 -2.09 -16.90 0.59
C SER A 3 -2.29 -15.63 -0.23
N SER A 4 -3.32 -14.86 0.10
CA SER A 4 -3.74 -13.72 -0.71
C SER A 4 -2.84 -12.53 -0.43
N VAL A 5 -2.02 -12.20 -1.42
CA VAL A 5 -1.15 -11.03 -1.40
C VAL A 5 -1.93 -9.87 -2.02
N ASN A 6 -2.00 -8.76 -1.30
CA ASN A 6 -2.76 -7.58 -1.69
C ASN A 6 -1.84 -6.51 -2.25
N ARG A 7 -2.38 -5.72 -3.19
CA ARG A 7 -1.69 -4.59 -3.84
C ARG A 7 -2.14 -3.31 -3.18
N PHE A 8 -1.18 -2.48 -2.78
CA PHE A 8 -1.45 -1.22 -2.10
C PHE A 8 -0.81 -0.04 -2.80
N ILE A 9 -1.45 1.12 -2.68
CA ILE A 9 -0.91 2.42 -3.05
C ILE A 9 -1.53 3.48 -2.14
N ASP A 10 -0.77 4.54 -1.85
CA ASP A 10 -1.29 5.69 -1.13
C ASP A 10 -2.28 6.50 -1.99
N VAL A 11 -3.39 6.94 -1.38
CA VAL A 11 -4.44 7.70 -2.07
C VAL A 11 -3.93 9.03 -2.66
N ARG A 12 -2.93 9.66 -2.03
CA ARG A 12 -2.31 10.90 -2.51
C ARG A 12 -1.50 10.64 -3.77
N ASP A 13 -0.82 9.49 -3.86
CA ASP A 13 -0.08 9.10 -5.06
C ASP A 13 -1.02 8.84 -6.24
N VAL A 14 -2.19 8.24 -5.98
CA VAL A 14 -3.24 8.06 -6.99
C VAL A 14 -3.71 9.41 -7.51
N ALA A 15 -4.05 10.35 -6.63
CA ALA A 15 -4.47 11.70 -7.03
C ALA A 15 -3.40 12.42 -7.85
N ARG A 16 -2.13 12.38 -7.40
CA ARG A 16 -1.00 12.97 -8.14
C ARG A 16 -0.79 12.32 -9.51
N ALA A 17 -0.94 11.00 -9.62
CA ALA A 17 -0.80 10.30 -10.89
C ALA A 17 -1.85 10.74 -11.91
N HIS A 18 -3.10 10.98 -11.47
CA HIS A 18 -4.15 11.50 -12.35
C HIS A 18 -3.81 12.89 -12.89
N ILE A 19 -3.34 13.80 -12.02
CA ILE A 19 -2.90 15.14 -12.43
C ILE A 19 -1.74 15.05 -13.42
N LEU A 20 -0.71 14.27 -13.10
CA LEU A 20 0.48 14.12 -13.96
C LEU A 20 0.16 13.48 -15.32
N ALA A 21 -0.79 12.53 -15.36
CA ALA A 21 -1.24 11.95 -16.62
C ALA A 21 -2.06 12.93 -17.46
N LEU A 22 -2.86 13.78 -16.82
CA LEU A 22 -3.66 14.81 -17.50
C LEU A 22 -2.77 15.93 -18.07
N GLU A 23 -1.79 16.38 -17.31
CA GLU A 23 -0.95 17.54 -17.65
C GLU A 23 0.21 17.21 -18.60
N ASN A 24 0.56 15.93 -18.76
CA ASN A 24 1.65 15.49 -19.62
C ASN A 24 1.12 15.13 -21.02
N PRO A 25 1.41 15.91 -22.08
CA PRO A 25 0.92 15.64 -23.44
C PRO A 25 1.46 14.33 -24.04
N SER A 26 2.56 13.80 -23.48
CA SER A 26 3.14 12.51 -23.89
C SER A 26 2.55 11.32 -23.13
N ALA A 27 1.67 11.55 -22.14
CA ALA A 27 0.99 10.46 -21.44
C ALA A 27 0.01 9.76 -22.39
N SER A 28 0.06 8.42 -22.42
CA SER A 28 -0.78 7.63 -23.32
C SER A 28 -0.94 6.19 -22.82
N GLY A 29 -2.11 5.61 -23.13
CA GLY A 29 -2.47 4.26 -22.75
C GLY A 29 -2.82 4.12 -21.26
N ARG A 30 -2.41 3.01 -20.65
CA ARG A 30 -2.77 2.63 -19.28
C ARG A 30 -1.56 2.71 -18.35
N TYR A 31 -1.77 3.26 -17.16
CA TYR A 31 -0.77 3.34 -16.10
C TYR A 31 -1.26 2.54 -14.90
N CYS A 32 -0.61 1.40 -14.62
CA CYS A 32 -0.98 0.58 -13.46
C CYS A 32 -0.31 1.13 -12.20
N LEU A 33 -1.11 1.54 -11.22
CA LEU A 33 -0.64 2.18 -10.00
C LEU A 33 -0.63 1.18 -8.84
N VAL A 34 0.53 0.61 -8.54
CA VAL A 34 0.74 -0.33 -7.43
C VAL A 34 2.05 0.03 -6.74
N GLY A 35 1.98 0.52 -5.51
CA GLY A 35 3.14 0.95 -4.72
C GLY A 35 3.86 -0.22 -4.03
N THR A 36 3.11 -1.17 -3.47
CA THR A 36 3.69 -2.38 -2.85
C THR A 36 2.74 -3.58 -2.93
N LEU A 37 3.28 -4.77 -2.71
CA LEU A 37 2.54 -6.02 -2.52
C LEU A 37 2.83 -6.54 -1.12
N LEU A 38 1.78 -6.78 -0.32
CA LEU A 38 1.92 -7.27 1.04
C LEU A 38 0.84 -8.32 1.35
N SER A 39 1.26 -9.37 2.03
CA SER A 39 0.38 -10.32 2.70
C SER A 39 -0.21 -9.74 4.00
N THR A 40 -1.29 -10.34 4.48
CA THR A 40 -1.86 -10.01 5.80
C THR A 40 -0.83 -10.13 6.92
N SER A 41 0.02 -11.16 6.90
CA SER A 41 1.08 -11.36 7.91
C SER A 41 2.08 -10.20 7.94
N GLU A 42 2.51 -9.70 6.78
CA GLU A 42 3.42 -8.54 6.70
C GLU A 42 2.74 -7.25 7.15
N ILE A 43 1.49 -7.02 6.78
CA ILE A 43 0.72 -5.86 7.25
C ILE A 43 0.68 -5.84 8.77
N PHE A 44 0.36 -6.97 9.41
CA PHE A 44 0.32 -7.04 10.88
C PHE A 44 1.70 -6.91 11.53
N LYS A 45 2.78 -7.37 10.91
CA LYS A 45 4.15 -7.08 11.39
C LYS A 45 4.42 -5.58 11.41
N ILE A 46 3.99 -4.85 10.37
CA ILE A 46 4.13 -3.40 10.29
C ILE A 46 3.26 -2.71 11.36
N ILE A 47 2.00 -3.10 11.49
CA ILE A 47 1.08 -2.54 12.50
C ILE A 47 1.65 -2.73 13.92
N ARG A 48 2.12 -3.94 14.26
CA ARG A 48 2.73 -4.22 15.57
C ARG A 48 3.97 -3.39 15.85
N LYS A 49 4.77 -3.08 14.82
CA LYS A 49 5.94 -2.21 14.96
C LYS A 49 5.53 -0.74 15.18
N LEU A 50 4.51 -0.26 14.48
CA LEU A 50 4.04 1.12 14.59
C LEU A 50 3.26 1.37 15.89
N TYR A 51 2.54 0.38 16.39
CA TYR A 51 1.65 0.50 17.54
C TYR A 51 1.79 -0.71 18.49
N PRO A 52 2.92 -0.88 19.18
CA PRO A 52 3.22 -2.08 19.96
C PRO A 52 2.31 -2.30 21.19
N HIS A 53 1.58 -1.28 21.62
CA HIS A 53 0.80 -1.31 22.86
C HIS A 53 -0.61 -1.89 22.71
N TYR A 54 -1.08 -2.16 21.50
CA TYR A 54 -2.41 -2.73 21.30
C TYR A 54 -2.39 -4.26 21.36
N ASN A 55 -3.52 -4.83 21.79
CA ASN A 55 -3.71 -6.27 21.76
C ASN A 55 -4.07 -6.71 20.34
N TYR A 56 -3.21 -7.51 19.71
CA TYR A 56 -3.43 -8.02 18.37
C TYR A 56 -3.79 -9.50 18.41
N PRO A 57 -4.70 -9.97 17.53
CA PRO A 57 -4.89 -11.40 17.36
C PRO A 57 -3.57 -12.06 16.97
N GLU A 58 -3.36 -13.28 17.44
CA GLU A 58 -2.26 -14.11 16.96
C GLU A 58 -2.53 -14.47 15.49
N ILE A 59 -1.58 -14.13 14.62
CA ILE A 59 -1.70 -14.45 13.19
C ILE A 59 -0.65 -15.48 12.90
N ILE A 60 -1.13 -16.67 12.55
CA ILE A 60 -0.28 -17.74 12.05
C ILE A 60 0.33 -17.22 10.75
N ALA A 61 1.64 -16.99 10.77
CA ALA A 61 2.37 -16.61 9.58
C ALA A 61 2.26 -17.76 8.59
N GLU A 62 1.47 -17.58 7.54
CA GLU A 62 1.48 -18.50 6.41
C GLU A 62 2.92 -18.53 5.87
N LYS A 63 3.45 -19.74 5.61
CA LYS A 63 4.71 -19.92 4.89
C LYS A 63 4.50 -19.38 3.48
N LEU A 64 4.72 -18.09 3.31
CA LEU A 64 4.79 -17.47 2.00
C LEU A 64 6.08 -17.99 1.38
N ASN A 65 5.96 -18.73 0.28
CA ASN A 65 7.08 -18.83 -0.64
C ASN A 65 7.40 -17.39 -1.06
N ASN A 66 8.64 -16.94 -0.86
CA ASN A 66 9.11 -15.56 -1.10
C ASN A 66 8.97 -15.07 -2.57
N GLN A 67 8.28 -15.83 -3.42
CA GLN A 67 7.94 -15.42 -4.76
C GLN A 67 6.51 -14.90 -4.72
N TYR A 68 6.36 -13.58 -4.87
CA TYR A 68 5.11 -12.98 -5.31
C TYR A 68 5.01 -13.20 -6.82
N PRO A 69 4.28 -14.24 -7.31
CA PRO A 69 4.29 -14.58 -8.74
C PRO A 69 3.74 -13.46 -9.64
N ASN A 70 3.09 -12.44 -9.05
CA ASN A 70 2.33 -11.41 -9.76
C ASN A 70 2.81 -9.98 -9.44
N GLN A 71 4.12 -9.76 -9.34
CA GLN A 71 4.68 -8.42 -9.12
C GLN A 71 4.36 -7.52 -10.33
N VAL A 72 3.71 -6.39 -10.05
CA VAL A 72 3.33 -5.41 -11.07
C VAL A 72 4.51 -4.48 -11.33
N SER A 73 4.89 -4.32 -12.60
CA SER A 73 5.92 -3.35 -12.97
C SER A 73 5.47 -1.92 -12.67
N GLN A 74 6.33 -1.18 -11.99
CA GLN A 74 6.11 0.22 -11.66
C GLN A 74 6.69 1.19 -12.69
N GLU A 75 7.43 0.69 -13.68
CA GLU A 75 8.25 1.54 -14.55
C GLU A 75 7.41 2.51 -15.38
N LYS A 76 6.31 2.01 -15.98
CA LYS A 76 5.40 2.88 -16.74
C LYS A 76 4.74 3.93 -15.85
N ALA A 77 4.38 3.58 -14.61
CA ALA A 77 3.82 4.53 -13.66
C ALA A 77 4.84 5.61 -13.26
N LYS A 78 6.06 5.19 -12.90
CA LYS A 78 7.19 6.10 -12.59
C LYS A 78 7.54 7.02 -13.75
N SER A 79 7.31 6.61 -15.00
CA SER A 79 7.51 7.46 -16.17
C SER A 79 6.59 8.70 -16.21
N LEU A 80 5.54 8.76 -15.37
CA LEU A 80 4.74 9.99 -15.16
C LEU A 80 5.41 10.98 -14.20
N GLY A 81 6.50 10.61 -13.53
CA GLY A 81 7.13 11.41 -12.47
C GLY A 81 6.52 11.18 -11.08
N ILE A 82 5.70 10.15 -10.90
CA ILE A 82 5.20 9.77 -9.56
C ILE A 82 6.32 9.16 -8.72
N ARG A 83 6.23 9.36 -7.41
CA ARG A 83 7.05 8.67 -6.40
C ARG A 83 6.08 7.98 -5.46
N PHE A 84 6.29 6.69 -5.22
CA PHE A 84 5.41 5.92 -4.35
C PHE A 84 5.76 6.18 -2.89
N THR A 85 4.75 6.53 -2.11
CA THR A 85 4.81 6.68 -0.66
C THR A 85 4.99 5.29 -0.03
N PRO A 86 5.93 5.12 0.92
CA PRO A 86 6.10 3.86 1.63
C PRO A 86 4.81 3.43 2.34
N PHE A 87 4.53 2.14 2.35
CA PHE A 87 3.28 1.61 2.91
C PHE A 87 3.13 1.92 4.40
N GLU A 88 4.22 1.89 5.16
CA GLU A 88 4.23 2.21 6.59
C GLU A 88 3.75 3.63 6.86
N VAL A 89 4.07 4.57 5.97
CA VAL A 89 3.61 5.96 6.07
C VAL A 89 2.11 6.02 5.78
N SER A 90 1.67 5.42 4.68
CA SER A 90 0.25 5.39 4.30
C SER A 90 -0.62 4.73 5.36
N LEU A 91 -0.17 3.60 5.91
CA LEU A 91 -0.86 2.85 6.96
C LEU A 91 -0.92 3.64 8.27
N LYS A 92 0.18 4.30 8.66
CA LYS A 92 0.21 5.16 9.84
C LYS A 92 -0.79 6.29 9.70
N ASP A 93 -0.74 7.04 8.60
CA ASP A 93 -1.62 8.16 8.32
C ASP A 93 -3.10 7.72 8.27
N THR A 94 -3.38 6.52 7.73
CA THR A 94 -4.72 5.94 7.72
C THR A 94 -5.23 5.69 9.14
N ILE A 95 -4.42 5.05 10.00
CA ILE A 95 -4.82 4.74 11.38
C ILE A 95 -5.05 6.03 12.18
N GLU A 96 -4.16 7.01 12.06
CA GLU A 96 -4.32 8.29 12.77
C GLU A 96 -5.55 9.07 12.26
N SER A 97 -5.77 9.13 10.94
CA SER A 97 -6.95 9.75 10.33
C SER A 97 -8.28 9.11 10.80
N LEU A 98 -8.29 7.79 11.03
CA LEU A 98 -9.45 7.07 11.56
C LEU A 98 -9.68 7.36 13.05
N LYS A 99 -8.61 7.45 13.85
CA LYS A 99 -8.67 7.84 15.27
C LYS A 99 -9.21 9.27 15.42
N GLU A 100 -8.64 10.22 14.68
CA GLU A 100 -9.05 11.64 14.70
C GLU A 100 -10.55 11.83 14.37
N LYS A 101 -11.09 10.96 13.51
CA LYS A 101 -12.51 10.98 13.11
C LYS A 101 -13.40 10.08 13.97
N ASN A 102 -12.88 9.50 15.05
CA ASN A 102 -13.58 8.58 15.95
C ASN A 102 -14.16 7.33 15.26
N PHE A 103 -13.60 6.92 14.11
CA PHE A 103 -13.97 5.67 13.43
C PHE A 103 -13.23 4.46 13.98
N LEU A 104 -12.21 4.69 14.80
CA LEU A 104 -11.37 3.67 15.36
C LEU A 104 -11.04 4.03 16.81
N SER A 105 -11.52 3.20 17.73
CA SER A 105 -11.21 3.26 19.15
C SER A 105 -10.36 2.05 19.50
N PHE A 106 -9.34 2.26 20.33
CA PHE A 106 -8.44 1.23 20.79
C PHE A 106 -8.22 1.37 22.29
#